data_AF-A0A2X3GMB4-F1
#
_entry.id   AF-A0A2X3GMB4-F1
#
_cell.length_a   1.000
_cell.length_b   1.000
_cell.length_c   1.000
_cell.angle_alpha   90.00
_cell.angle_beta   90.00
_cell.angle_gamma   90.00
#
_symmetry.space_group_name_H-M   'P 1'
#
loop_
_entity.id
_entity.type
_entity.pdbx_description
1 polymer ?
#
loop_
_entity_poly.entity_id
_entity_poly.type
_entity_poly.pdbx_seq_one_letter_code
_entity_poly.pdbx_strand_id
1 'polypeptide(L)'
;MQTQIYEDFEMDAPIASGSFGADMMAVIPTSMDCLAKIACGISDTLLTRTAQVMIKEGKKLLLAPREMPLSAIACNNMTTLANLGVIIAPPILGYYAKPSNLVEMEHFIFGKWLDSLGISNSLYHRWGE
;
A
#
# COMPACT_ATOMS: atom_id res chain seq x y z
N MET A 1 2.80 20.54 8.14
CA MET A 1 2.26 19.17 7.99
C MET A 1 2.06 18.65 9.41
N GLN A 2 0.85 18.24 9.78
CA GLN A 2 0.59 17.69 11.11
C GLN A 2 0.64 16.17 11.00
N THR A 3 1.58 15.54 11.69
CA THR A 3 1.69 14.08 11.75
C THR A 3 1.07 13.61 13.05
N GLN A 4 0.18 12.63 12.97
CA GLN A 4 -0.37 11.92 14.12
C GLN A 4 0.08 10.46 14.03
N ILE A 5 0.44 9.89 15.17
CA ILE A 5 0.86 8.50 15.30
C ILE A 5 -0.21 7.83 16.15
N TYR A 6 -0.67 6.67 15.69
CA TYR A 6 -1.59 5.81 16.41
C TYR A 6 -0.94 4.45 16.63
N GLU A 7 -1.22 3.84 17.76
CA GLU A 7 -0.86 2.48 18.10
C GLU A 7 -1.91 1.49 17.57
N ASP A 8 -1.49 0.26 17.31
CA ASP A 8 -2.34 -0.78 16.70
C ASP A 8 -3.58 -1.15 17.53
N PHE A 9 -3.59 -0.86 18.83
CA PHE A 9 -4.71 -1.14 19.73
C PHE A 9 -5.69 0.02 19.89
N GLU A 10 -5.40 1.21 19.34
CA GLU A 10 -6.25 2.41 19.42
C GLU A 10 -7.42 2.33 18.43
N MET A 11 -8.31 1.37 18.65
CA MET A 11 -9.46 1.09 17.77
C MET A 11 -10.50 2.21 17.74
N ASP A 12 -10.41 3.17 18.65
CA ASP A 12 -11.21 4.40 18.72
C ASP A 12 -10.57 5.58 17.97
N ALA A 13 -9.38 5.42 17.38
CA ALA A 13 -8.76 6.43 16.54
C ALA A 13 -9.67 6.80 15.35
N PRO A 14 -9.70 8.09 14.91
CA PRO A 14 -10.60 8.53 13.85
C PRO A 14 -10.51 7.70 12.56
N ILE A 15 -9.30 7.27 12.19
CA ILE A 15 -9.03 6.45 10.99
C ILE A 15 -9.72 5.07 11.00
N ALA A 16 -10.18 4.59 12.17
CA ALA A 16 -10.96 3.35 12.30
C ALA A 16 -12.41 3.47 11.77
N SER A 17 -12.86 4.70 11.42
CA SER A 17 -14.19 5.00 10.91
C SER A 17 -14.16 5.57 9.50
N GLY A 18 -15.10 5.13 8.65
CA GLY A 18 -15.28 5.71 7.31
C GLY A 18 -15.72 7.17 7.33
N SER A 19 -16.38 7.62 8.40
CA SER A 19 -16.81 9.02 8.56
C SER A 19 -15.67 10.01 8.72
N PHE A 20 -14.45 9.53 9.04
CA PHE A 20 -13.26 10.38 9.09
C PHE A 20 -12.87 10.91 7.70
N GLY A 21 -13.23 10.19 6.64
CA GLY A 21 -13.06 10.67 5.28
C GLY A 21 -11.62 10.64 4.76
N ALA A 22 -10.80 9.67 5.18
CA ALA A 22 -9.47 9.48 4.61
C ALA A 22 -9.52 9.29 3.08
N ASP A 23 -8.61 9.96 2.37
CA ASP A 23 -8.56 9.91 0.90
C ASP A 23 -7.90 8.64 0.37
N MET A 24 -6.82 8.22 1.03
CA MET A 24 -5.98 7.10 0.60
C MET A 24 -5.19 6.51 1.78
N MET A 25 -4.73 5.28 1.61
CA MET A 25 -3.91 4.55 2.56
C MET A 25 -2.86 3.75 1.79
N ALA A 26 -1.66 3.68 2.34
CA ALA A 26 -0.60 2.81 1.83
C ALA A 26 0.03 2.03 2.99
N VAL A 27 0.22 0.72 2.80
CA VAL A 27 0.93 -0.15 3.75
C VAL A 27 2.27 -0.54 3.13
N ILE A 28 3.36 0.05 3.63
CA ILE A 28 4.68 -0.06 3.01
C ILE A 28 5.74 -0.34 4.08
N PRO A 29 6.42 -1.50 4.06
CA PRO A 29 6.07 -2.71 3.31
C PRO A 29 4.81 -3.39 3.88
N THR A 30 4.17 -4.26 3.09
CA THR A 30 3.10 -5.16 3.57
C THR A 30 3.65 -6.57 3.82
N SER A 31 3.50 -7.08 5.04
CA SER A 31 3.82 -8.47 5.36
C SER A 31 2.77 -9.43 4.78
N MET A 32 3.11 -10.72 4.60
CA MET A 32 2.14 -11.72 4.11
C MET A 32 0.98 -11.95 5.10
N ASP A 33 1.24 -11.84 6.41
CA ASP A 33 0.20 -11.91 7.44
C ASP A 33 -0.80 -10.75 7.32
N CYS A 34 -0.28 -9.51 7.24
CA CYS A 34 -1.11 -8.32 7.04
C CYS A 34 -1.94 -8.43 5.75
N LEU A 35 -1.30 -8.83 4.64
CA LEU A 35 -1.98 -9.06 3.36
C LEU A 35 -3.11 -10.08 3.49
N ALA A 36 -2.87 -11.21 4.16
CA ALA A 36 -3.86 -12.25 4.37
C ALA A 36 -5.03 -11.78 5.25
N LYS A 37 -4.73 -11.07 6.34
CA LYS A 37 -5.77 -10.48 7.21
C LYS A 37 -6.66 -9.52 6.44
N ILE A 38 -6.06 -8.64 5.62
CA ILE A 38 -6.82 -7.69 4.81
C ILE A 38 -7.67 -8.45 3.76
N ALA A 39 -7.10 -9.44 3.07
CA ALA A 39 -7.83 -10.26 2.08
C ALA A 39 -9.02 -11.02 2.69
N CYS A 40 -8.88 -11.49 3.94
CA CYS A 40 -9.91 -12.23 4.67
C CYS A 40 -10.91 -11.33 5.43
N GLY A 41 -10.76 -10.00 5.37
CA GLY A 41 -11.64 -9.08 6.10
C GLY A 41 -11.38 -8.99 7.61
N ILE A 42 -10.26 -9.53 8.10
CA ILE A 42 -9.89 -9.49 9.52
C ILE A 42 -9.51 -8.05 9.90
N SER A 43 -10.05 -7.57 11.03
CA SER A 43 -9.87 -6.19 11.56
C SER A 43 -9.51 -6.22 13.04
N ASP A 44 -8.47 -6.98 13.39
CA ASP A 44 -8.00 -7.22 14.75
C ASP A 44 -6.99 -6.17 15.25
N THR A 45 -6.50 -5.28 14.37
CA THR A 45 -5.66 -4.12 14.71
C THR A 45 -6.18 -2.87 14.01
N LEU A 46 -5.74 -1.71 14.46
CA LEU A 46 -6.07 -0.43 13.84
C LEU A 46 -5.65 -0.39 12.37
N LEU A 47 -4.48 -0.95 12.04
CA LEU A 47 -4.02 -1.06 10.65
C LEU A 47 -4.98 -1.87 9.79
N THR A 48 -5.32 -3.10 10.21
CA THR A 48 -6.20 -3.99 9.43
C THR A 48 -7.62 -3.44 9.37
N ARG A 49 -8.09 -2.80 10.44
CA ARG A 49 -9.36 -2.08 10.48
C ARG A 49 -9.41 -0.91 9.52
N THR A 50 -8.37 -0.08 9.49
CA THR A 50 -8.27 1.07 8.57
C THR A 50 -8.29 0.58 7.13
N ALA A 51 -7.57 -0.51 6.80
CA ALA A 51 -7.62 -1.11 5.48
C ALA A 51 -9.03 -1.58 5.08
N GLN A 52 -9.79 -2.19 5.99
CA GLN A 52 -11.20 -2.54 5.73
C GLN A 52 -12.09 -1.32 5.52
N VAL A 53 -11.82 -0.21 6.23
CA VAL A 53 -12.50 1.07 5.97
C VAL A 53 -12.21 1.55 4.56
N MET A 54 -10.95 1.49 4.11
CA MET A 54 -10.59 1.89 2.75
C MET A 54 -11.32 1.07 1.69
N ILE A 55 -11.38 -0.26 1.87
CA ILE A 55 -12.05 -1.16 0.93
C ILE A 55 -13.57 -0.88 0.89
N LYS A 56 -14.24 -0.82 2.06
CA LYS A 56 -15.71 -0.66 2.10
C LYS A 56 -16.20 0.71 1.63
N GLU A 57 -15.38 1.75 1.78
CA GLU A 57 -15.67 3.12 1.33
C GLU A 57 -15.23 3.36 -0.13
N GLY A 58 -14.68 2.34 -0.82
CA GLY A 58 -14.20 2.47 -2.19
C GLY A 58 -13.04 3.46 -2.35
N LYS A 59 -12.21 3.60 -1.31
CA LYS A 59 -11.06 4.51 -1.28
C LYS A 59 -9.79 3.82 -1.78
N LYS A 60 -8.79 4.61 -2.16
CA LYS A 60 -7.51 4.07 -2.65
C LYS A 60 -6.74 3.39 -1.53
N LEU A 61 -6.47 2.10 -1.69
CA LEU A 61 -5.60 1.32 -0.82
C LEU A 61 -4.44 0.78 -1.65
N LEU A 62 -3.20 1.08 -1.23
CA LEU A 62 -1.99 0.51 -1.81
C LEU A 62 -1.34 -0.44 -0.81
N LEU A 63 -1.05 -1.65 -1.26
CA LEU A 63 -0.25 -2.63 -0.53
C LEU A 63 1.04 -2.85 -1.30
N ALA A 64 2.16 -2.87 -0.58
CA ALA A 64 3.47 -3.18 -1.13
C ALA A 64 4.02 -4.50 -0.54
N PRO A 65 3.50 -5.67 -0.96
CA PRO A 65 3.96 -6.96 -0.47
C PRO A 65 5.45 -7.14 -0.73
N ARG A 66 6.21 -7.53 0.30
CA ARG A 66 7.66 -7.78 0.18
C ARG A 66 7.98 -9.20 0.67
N GLU A 67 7.94 -10.16 -0.25
CA GLU A 67 8.20 -11.58 0.03
C GLU A 67 8.81 -12.27 -1.20
N MET A 68 9.64 -13.30 -0.98
CA MET A 68 10.18 -14.15 -2.05
C MET A 68 10.69 -15.49 -1.46
N PRO A 69 10.26 -16.66 -1.97
CA PRO A 69 9.30 -16.88 -3.06
C PRO A 69 7.84 -16.68 -2.63
N LEU A 70 6.96 -16.42 -3.60
CA LEU A 70 5.52 -16.33 -3.35
C LEU A 70 4.87 -17.71 -3.37
N SER A 71 4.11 -18.02 -2.32
CA SER A 71 3.22 -19.18 -2.30
C SER A 71 1.95 -18.91 -3.11
N ALA A 72 1.26 -19.97 -3.54
CA ALA A 72 -0.06 -19.84 -4.17
C ALA A 72 -1.08 -19.13 -3.26
N ILE A 73 -0.95 -19.27 -1.94
CA ILE A 73 -1.78 -18.57 -0.95
C ILE A 73 -1.57 -17.06 -1.04
N ALA A 74 -0.31 -16.60 -1.07
CA ALA A 74 0.00 -15.18 -1.22
C ALA A 74 -0.52 -14.63 -2.56
N CYS A 75 -0.32 -15.36 -3.66
CA CYS A 75 -0.83 -14.99 -4.98
C CYS A 75 -2.35 -14.87 -5.01
N ASN A 76 -3.07 -15.82 -4.39
CA ASN A 76 -4.53 -15.77 -4.29
C ASN A 76 -5.00 -14.57 -3.47
N ASN A 77 -4.37 -14.28 -2.33
CA ASN A 77 -4.70 -13.10 -1.52
C ASN A 77 -4.49 -11.80 -2.29
N MET A 78 -3.37 -11.67 -3.00
CA MET A 78 -3.11 -10.52 -3.88
C MET A 78 -4.16 -10.40 -4.99
N THR A 79 -4.57 -11.54 -5.59
CA THR A 79 -5.57 -11.57 -6.66
C THR A 79 -6.95 -11.15 -6.16
N THR A 80 -7.38 -11.67 -5.00
CA THR A 80 -8.63 -11.28 -4.34
C THR A 80 -8.67 -9.77 -4.11
N LEU A 81 -7.61 -9.20 -3.54
CA LEU A 81 -7.53 -7.77 -3.25
C LEU A 81 -7.46 -6.92 -4.52
N ALA A 82 -6.69 -7.35 -5.53
CA ALA A 82 -6.64 -6.66 -6.82
C ALA A 82 -8.02 -6.60 -7.50
N ASN A 83 -8.83 -7.67 -7.41
CA ASN A 83 -10.20 -7.68 -7.93
C ASN A 83 -11.15 -6.72 -7.19
N LEU A 84 -10.80 -6.31 -5.96
CA LEU A 84 -11.53 -5.29 -5.20
C LEU A 84 -11.04 -3.86 -5.48
N GLY A 85 -10.09 -3.69 -6.41
CA GLY A 85 -9.51 -2.38 -6.74
C GLY A 85 -8.36 -1.94 -5.82
N VAL A 86 -7.87 -2.82 -4.94
CA VAL A 86 -6.67 -2.56 -4.14
C VAL A 86 -5.44 -2.61 -5.05
N ILE A 87 -4.54 -1.63 -4.90
CA ILE A 87 -3.32 -1.52 -5.68
C ILE A 87 -2.27 -2.44 -5.07
N ILE A 88 -1.90 -3.51 -5.78
CA ILE A 88 -0.81 -4.41 -5.39
C ILE A 88 0.49 -3.95 -6.08
N ALA A 89 1.35 -3.28 -5.32
CA ALA A 89 2.57 -2.65 -5.82
C ALA A 89 3.81 -3.11 -5.02
N PRO A 90 4.27 -4.36 -5.18
CA PRO A 90 5.49 -4.84 -4.54
C PRO A 90 6.71 -3.99 -4.95
N PRO A 91 7.74 -3.84 -4.09
CA PRO A 91 8.94 -3.07 -4.38
C PRO A 91 9.86 -3.82 -5.37
N ILE A 92 9.45 -3.89 -6.64
CA ILE A 92 10.19 -4.54 -7.72
C ILE A 92 11.05 -3.50 -8.44
N LEU A 93 12.35 -3.81 -8.57
CA LEU A 93 13.33 -2.92 -9.18
C LEU A 93 13.17 -2.81 -10.70
N GLY A 94 12.98 -1.58 -11.18
CA GLY A 94 12.90 -1.25 -12.60
C GLY A 94 14.25 -0.86 -13.20
N TYR A 95 15.10 -1.83 -13.54
CA TYR A 95 16.43 -1.56 -14.12
C TYR A 95 16.41 -0.77 -15.44
N TYR A 96 15.29 -0.76 -16.15
CA TYR A 96 15.11 0.04 -17.36
C TYR A 96 15.24 1.55 -17.12
N ALA A 97 15.08 2.01 -15.87
CA ALA A 97 15.32 3.39 -15.48
C ALA A 97 16.80 3.77 -15.44
N LYS A 98 17.72 2.81 -15.67
CA LYS A 98 19.18 2.99 -15.62
C LYS A 98 19.66 3.78 -14.39
N PRO A 99 19.23 3.39 -13.17
CA PRO A 99 19.61 4.11 -11.97
C PRO A 99 21.13 4.02 -11.76
N SER A 100 21.73 5.13 -11.38
CA SER A 100 23.18 5.26 -11.15
C SER A 100 23.61 4.79 -9.76
N ASN A 101 22.65 4.70 -8.83
CA ASN A 101 22.88 4.35 -7.43
C ASN A 101 21.60 3.78 -6.77
N LEU A 102 21.72 3.27 -5.55
CA LEU A 102 20.60 2.69 -4.79
C LEU A 102 19.50 3.70 -4.48
N VAL A 103 19.85 4.97 -4.25
CA VAL A 103 18.86 6.02 -3.94
C VAL A 103 17.95 6.25 -5.14
N GLU A 104 18.49 6.28 -6.35
CA GLU A 104 17.69 6.37 -7.58
C GLU A 104 16.79 5.15 -7.78
N MET A 105 17.22 3.96 -7.38
CA MET A 105 16.39 2.74 -7.39
C MET A 105 15.20 2.86 -6.42
N GLU A 106 15.43 3.38 -5.22
CA GLU A 106 14.38 3.61 -4.21
C GLU A 106 13.42 4.71 -4.64
N HIS A 107 13.95 5.84 -5.14
CA HIS A 107 13.15 6.94 -5.68
C HIS A 107 12.24 6.50 -6.83
N PHE A 108 12.72 5.59 -7.68
CA PHE A 108 11.88 5.01 -8.71
C PHE A 108 10.67 4.28 -8.10
N ILE A 109 10.88 3.41 -7.11
CA ILE A 109 9.79 2.69 -6.43
C ILE A 109 8.84 3.67 -5.75
N PHE A 110 9.37 4.64 -4.98
CA PHE A 110 8.56 5.62 -4.26
C PHE A 110 7.73 6.47 -5.21
N GLY A 111 8.31 6.93 -6.31
CA GLY A 111 7.61 7.70 -7.34
C GLY A 111 6.48 6.91 -7.98
N LYS A 112 6.67 5.61 -8.25
CA LYS A 112 5.60 4.73 -8.75
C LYS A 112 4.47 4.54 -7.75
N TRP A 113 4.76 4.43 -6.45
CA TRP A 113 3.72 4.38 -5.41
C TRP A 113 2.95 5.69 -5.30
N LEU A 114 3.65 6.82 -5.29
CA LEU A 114 3.03 8.15 -5.27
C LEU A 114 2.15 8.37 -6.50
N ASP A 115 2.63 8.06 -7.71
CA ASP A 115 1.83 8.14 -8.95
C ASP A 115 0.57 7.26 -8.87
N SER A 116 0.68 6.04 -8.35
CA SER A 116 -0.47 5.13 -8.19
C SER A 116 -1.53 5.67 -7.21
N LEU A 117 -1.08 6.40 -6.18
CA LEU A 117 -1.95 7.09 -5.24
C LEU A 117 -2.50 8.42 -5.81
N GLY A 118 -1.93 8.93 -6.90
CA GLY A 118 -2.29 10.21 -7.51
C GLY A 118 -1.60 11.41 -6.85
N ILE A 119 -0.47 11.18 -6.18
CA ILE A 119 0.34 12.23 -5.55
C ILE A 119 1.44 12.66 -6.54
N SER A 120 1.41 13.94 -6.92
CA SER A 120 2.41 14.52 -7.82
C SER A 120 3.82 14.45 -7.21
N ASN A 121 4.79 14.01 -8.01
CA ASN A 121 6.19 13.87 -7.59
C ASN A 121 7.13 13.98 -8.80
N SER A 122 8.41 14.23 -8.52
CA SER A 122 9.51 14.30 -9.50
C SER A 122 10.69 13.41 -9.09
N LEU A 123 10.41 12.27 -8.45
CA LEU A 123 11.44 11.39 -7.87
C LEU A 123 12.21 10.60 -8.94
N TYR A 124 11.61 10.39 -10.10
CA TYR A 124 12.18 9.66 -11.22
C TYR A 124 11.78 10.32 -12.55
N HIS A 125 12.51 10.03 -13.61
CA HIS A 125 12.19 10.57 -14.94
C HIS A 125 11.01 9.79 -15.54
N ARG A 126 10.02 10.49 -16.09
CA ARG A 126 8.92 9.80 -16.76
C ARG A 126 9.42 9.18 -18.05
N TRP A 127 8.80 8.08 -18.44
CA TRP A 127 9.19 7.39 -19.67
C TRP A 127 9.00 8.30 -20.89
N GLY A 128 10.06 8.57 -21.63
CA GLY A 128 10.04 9.40 -22.84
C GLY A 128 10.28 10.89 -22.61
N GLU A 129 10.48 11.33 -21.37
CA GLU A 129 11.08 12.65 -21.05
C GLU A 129 12.60 12.65 -21.25
#